data_AF-A0A7C5YU60-F1
#
_entry.id   AF-A0A7C5YU60-F1
#
_cell.length_a   1.000
_cell.length_b   1.000
_cell.length_c   1.000
_cell.angle_alpha   90.00
_cell.angle_beta   90.00
_cell.angle_gamma   90.00
#
_symmetry.space_group_name_H-M   'P 1'
#
loop_
_entity.id
_entity.type
_entity.pdbx_description
1 polymer ?
#
loop_
_entity_poly.entity_id
_entity_poly.type
_entity_poly.pdbx_seq_one_letter_code
_entity_poly.pdbx_strand_id
1 'polypeptide(L)'
;MEQRTHAWIGIRAVELLADEGKTNNLVKLLEPKLRASAIGSWIPDLADAKLGSSKTDNHIFKMSPYKGTQRERFTTTKDKLIKLLSGRRTAEYLKQDSCLSSNWWGQPYKAEPKPGKHLANRAMALGITIIDLLIFGDERVSDLVPGEVGFASKLDKDERTNEAQVVLFFFMLSHFIADACMPCHCDARSISAYDAGLHKELEKFWAKRIGLFFSQEKLLSLSSNKQTIDSIIEQAKSVDEKFGLEFEEEVPQMKGTDIWLEVVNICRGSFALANIIASPRDYPYDDSKTKVRFEEIFGGVEGERLLEEISQVVLYDAVINVAMVW
;
A
#
# COMPACT_ATOMS: atom_id res chain seq x y z
N MET A 1 -3.88 -5.51 4.39
CA MET A 1 -5.03 -5.85 3.54
C MET A 1 -5.05 -7.36 3.36
N GLU A 2 -6.12 -7.98 2.86
CA GLU A 2 -6.09 -9.42 2.57
C GLU A 2 -5.21 -9.74 1.34
N GLN A 3 -4.68 -10.97 1.27
CA GLN A 3 -3.79 -11.47 0.22
C GLN A 3 -4.25 -11.10 -1.20
N ARG A 4 -5.52 -11.38 -1.51
CA ARG A 4 -6.11 -11.18 -2.84
C ARG A 4 -6.10 -9.71 -3.23
N THR A 5 -6.33 -8.84 -2.25
CA THR A 5 -6.28 -7.39 -2.43
C THR A 5 -4.87 -6.94 -2.78
N HIS A 6 -3.86 -7.40 -2.05
CA HIS A 6 -2.48 -7.04 -2.36
C HIS A 6 -2.02 -7.56 -3.72
N ALA A 7 -2.36 -8.81 -4.07
CA ALA A 7 -2.02 -9.38 -5.37
C ALA A 7 -2.66 -8.60 -6.53
N TRP A 8 -3.93 -8.22 -6.40
CA TRP A 8 -4.62 -7.35 -7.37
C TRP A 8 -3.94 -5.98 -7.48
N ILE A 9 -3.63 -5.32 -6.36
CA ILE A 9 -2.95 -4.00 -6.35
C ILE A 9 -1.61 -4.08 -7.10
N GLY A 10 -0.79 -5.08 -6.81
CA GLY A 10 0.51 -5.26 -7.47
C GLY A 10 0.38 -5.50 -8.97
N ILE A 11 -0.60 -6.30 -9.39
CA ILE A 11 -0.87 -6.55 -10.83
C ILE A 11 -1.35 -5.27 -11.51
N ARG A 12 -2.32 -4.57 -10.91
CA ARG A 12 -2.92 -3.37 -11.48
C ARG A 12 -1.91 -2.22 -11.60
N ALA A 13 -0.94 -2.15 -10.68
CA ALA A 13 0.16 -1.18 -10.75
C ALA A 13 1.11 -1.46 -11.93
N VAL A 14 1.45 -2.73 -12.21
CA VAL A 14 2.25 -3.07 -13.41
C VAL A 14 1.53 -2.65 -14.69
N GLU A 15 0.23 -2.91 -14.76
CA GLU A 15 -0.59 -2.50 -15.90
C GLU A 15 -0.65 -0.99 -16.04
N LEU A 16 -0.80 -0.24 -14.94
CA LEU A 16 -0.81 1.22 -14.99
C LEU A 16 0.52 1.78 -15.53
N LEU A 17 1.65 1.19 -15.14
CA LEU A 17 2.96 1.53 -15.70
C LEU A 17 3.08 1.16 -17.19
N ALA A 18 2.44 0.08 -17.61
CA ALA A 18 2.36 -0.31 -19.02
C ALA A 18 1.52 0.68 -19.84
N ASP A 19 0.38 1.11 -19.31
CA ASP A 19 -0.50 2.10 -19.93
C ASP A 19 0.19 3.47 -20.05
N GLU A 20 0.98 3.89 -19.04
CA GLU A 20 1.76 5.14 -19.09
C GLU A 20 2.86 5.11 -20.18
N GLY A 21 3.46 3.94 -20.42
CA GLY A 21 4.46 3.72 -21.47
C GLY A 21 5.82 4.41 -21.27
N LYS A 22 6.06 5.07 -20.12
CA LYS A 22 7.34 5.72 -19.78
C LYS A 22 8.34 4.77 -19.13
N THR A 23 7.88 3.71 -18.46
CA THR A 23 8.70 2.76 -17.67
C THR A 23 8.80 1.37 -18.31
N ASN A 24 8.83 1.31 -19.65
CA ASN A 24 8.78 0.07 -20.43
C ASN A 24 9.76 -1.02 -20.01
N ASN A 25 10.97 -0.66 -19.55
CA ASN A 25 11.96 -1.65 -19.10
C ASN A 25 11.54 -2.32 -17.79
N LEU A 26 10.95 -1.56 -16.86
CA LEU A 26 10.40 -2.11 -15.63
C LEU A 26 9.19 -3.01 -15.93
N VAL A 27 8.31 -2.59 -16.85
CA VAL A 27 7.18 -3.41 -17.29
C VAL A 27 7.65 -4.74 -17.89
N LYS A 28 8.67 -4.72 -18.76
CA LYS A 28 9.30 -5.94 -19.32
C LYS A 28 9.83 -6.89 -18.23
N LEU A 29 10.28 -6.35 -17.10
CA LEU A 29 10.76 -7.12 -15.95
C LEU A 29 9.60 -7.77 -15.18
N LEU A 30 8.55 -7.00 -14.89
CA LEU A 30 7.46 -7.39 -13.98
C LEU A 30 6.35 -8.20 -14.66
N GLU A 31 5.91 -7.78 -15.85
CA GLU A 31 4.72 -8.33 -16.52
C GLU A 31 4.81 -9.84 -16.81
N PRO A 32 5.94 -10.41 -17.28
CA PRO A 32 6.03 -11.86 -17.49
C PRO A 32 5.90 -12.69 -16.20
N LYS A 33 5.96 -12.03 -15.04
CA LYS A 33 5.96 -12.64 -13.71
C LYS A 33 4.79 -12.18 -12.84
N LEU A 34 3.70 -11.65 -13.40
CA LEU A 34 2.52 -11.22 -12.63
C LEU A 34 2.01 -12.28 -11.64
N ARG A 35 2.12 -13.58 -11.97
CA ARG A 35 1.77 -14.69 -11.07
C ARG A 35 2.53 -14.66 -9.74
N ALA A 36 3.75 -14.12 -9.73
CA ALA A 36 4.58 -13.97 -8.54
C ALA A 36 4.01 -12.92 -7.56
N SER A 37 3.09 -12.05 -7.98
CA SER A 37 2.39 -11.13 -7.06
C SER A 37 1.72 -11.90 -5.94
N ALA A 38 1.14 -13.07 -6.24
CA ALA A 38 0.47 -13.91 -5.25
C ALA A 38 1.39 -14.41 -4.13
N ILE A 39 2.70 -14.47 -4.40
CA ILE A 39 3.73 -14.86 -3.43
C ILE A 39 4.32 -13.61 -2.79
N GLY A 40 4.87 -12.69 -3.58
CA GLY A 40 5.57 -11.51 -3.08
C GLY A 40 4.69 -10.61 -2.23
N SER A 41 3.42 -10.46 -2.60
CA SER A 41 2.43 -9.69 -1.84
C SER A 41 1.96 -10.38 -0.55
N TRP A 42 2.27 -11.68 -0.36
CA TRP A 42 1.83 -12.47 0.80
C TRP A 42 2.94 -12.78 1.78
N ILE A 43 4.19 -12.96 1.30
CA ILE A 43 5.35 -13.22 2.15
C ILE A 43 5.40 -12.29 3.37
N PRO A 44 5.17 -10.96 3.26
CA PRO A 44 5.23 -10.07 4.41
C PRO A 44 4.27 -10.44 5.55
N ASP A 45 3.14 -11.09 5.27
CA ASP A 45 2.16 -11.55 6.27
C ASP A 45 2.53 -12.85 6.96
N LEU A 46 3.34 -13.70 6.31
CA LEU A 46 3.74 -15.00 6.83
C LEU A 46 4.47 -14.86 8.17
N ALA A 47 4.17 -15.75 9.11
CA ALA A 47 4.80 -15.75 10.43
C ALA A 47 6.33 -15.91 10.33
N ASP A 48 6.81 -16.69 9.37
CA ASP A 48 8.24 -16.98 9.21
C ASP A 48 9.02 -15.83 8.58
N ALA A 49 8.36 -14.94 7.81
CA ALA A 49 8.94 -13.68 7.37
C ALA A 49 9.20 -12.70 8.54
N LYS A 50 8.79 -13.09 9.76
CA LYS A 50 8.98 -12.37 11.01
C LYS A 50 10.07 -13.02 11.89
N LEU A 51 10.71 -14.09 11.42
CA LEU A 51 11.87 -14.69 12.11
C LEU A 51 12.97 -13.62 12.31
N GLY A 52 13.47 -13.51 13.54
CA GLY A 52 14.39 -12.44 13.96
C GLY A 52 13.69 -11.14 14.43
N SER A 53 12.35 -11.09 14.46
CA SER A 53 11.56 -9.98 14.99
C SER A 53 10.49 -10.47 15.98
N SER A 54 9.82 -9.56 16.72
CA SER A 54 8.73 -9.94 17.63
C SER A 54 7.51 -10.41 16.85
N LYS A 55 6.75 -11.40 17.35
CA LYS A 55 5.53 -12.01 16.75
C LYS A 55 4.37 -11.04 16.39
N THR A 56 4.53 -9.73 16.53
CA THR A 56 3.44 -8.76 16.42
C THR A 56 3.74 -7.68 15.37
N ASP A 57 2.78 -7.44 14.47
CA ASP A 57 2.54 -6.27 13.60
C ASP A 57 3.71 -5.63 12.82
N ASN A 58 4.12 -6.20 11.69
CA ASN A 58 5.12 -5.60 10.80
C ASN A 58 4.55 -4.59 9.78
N HIS A 59 3.25 -4.30 9.87
CA HIS A 59 2.47 -3.67 8.79
C HIS A 59 1.73 -2.42 9.21
N ILE A 60 2.21 -1.74 10.25
CA ILE A 60 1.45 -0.67 10.88
C ILE A 60 2.23 0.63 10.99
N PHE A 61 1.49 1.72 11.15
CA PHE A 61 2.00 3.03 11.52
C PHE A 61 0.98 3.72 12.43
N LYS A 62 0.66 3.05 13.54
CA LYS A 62 -0.40 3.41 14.48
C LYS A 62 -0.12 4.75 15.16
N MET A 63 -0.83 5.79 14.75
CA MET A 63 -0.74 7.12 15.35
C MET A 63 -1.76 7.31 16.48
N SER A 64 -1.34 8.04 17.51
CA SER A 64 -2.16 8.46 18.64
C SER A 64 -1.81 9.90 19.06
N PRO A 65 -2.68 10.58 19.84
CA PRO A 65 -2.39 11.91 20.36
C PRO A 65 -1.06 11.96 21.13
N TYR A 66 -0.18 12.88 20.74
CA TYR A 66 1.14 13.02 21.34
C TYR A 66 1.16 14.15 22.39
N LYS A 67 1.64 13.84 23.60
CA LYS A 67 1.69 14.79 24.73
C LYS A 67 3.10 15.27 25.09
N GLY A 68 4.13 14.84 24.36
CA GLY A 68 5.51 15.21 24.65
C GLY A 68 5.91 16.61 24.18
N THR A 69 7.17 16.98 24.36
CA THR A 69 7.67 18.36 24.15
C THR A 69 7.84 18.75 22.68
N GLN A 70 8.02 17.79 21.77
CA GLN A 70 8.28 18.05 20.34
C GLN A 70 7.00 18.08 19.49
N ARG A 71 5.94 18.72 19.98
CA ARG A 71 4.59 18.67 19.39
C ARG A 71 4.57 19.06 17.92
N GLU A 72 5.27 20.13 17.57
CA GLU A 72 5.30 20.70 16.20
C GLU A 72 5.77 19.70 15.14
N ARG A 73 6.65 18.75 15.49
CA ARG A 73 7.13 17.70 14.56
C ARG A 73 6.03 16.74 14.13
N PHE A 74 4.99 16.60 14.96
CA PHE A 74 3.91 15.63 14.83
C PHE A 74 2.58 16.29 14.46
N THR A 75 2.58 17.60 14.21
CA THR A 75 1.41 18.32 13.71
C THR A 75 1.54 18.54 12.21
N THR A 76 0.43 18.39 11.48
CA THR A 76 0.36 18.69 10.06
C THR A 76 -1.00 19.29 9.75
N THR A 77 -1.00 20.47 9.13
CA THR A 77 -2.24 21.12 8.72
C THR A 77 -2.87 20.38 7.55
N LYS A 78 -4.20 20.51 7.42
CA LYS A 78 -4.98 19.95 6.32
C LYS A 78 -4.39 20.32 4.95
N ASP A 79 -4.14 21.62 4.73
CA ASP A 79 -3.61 22.14 3.45
C ASP A 79 -2.21 21.60 3.15
N LYS A 80 -1.35 21.46 4.16
CA LYS A 80 -0.02 20.90 4.00
C LYS A 80 -0.10 19.43 3.59
N LEU A 81 -0.96 18.64 4.23
CA LEU A 81 -1.14 17.23 3.89
C LEU A 81 -1.71 17.05 2.48
N ILE A 82 -2.74 17.83 2.13
CA ILE A 82 -3.33 17.84 0.78
C ILE A 82 -2.27 18.18 -0.28
N LYS A 83 -1.41 19.16 -0.01
CA LYS A 83 -0.31 19.49 -0.91
C LYS A 83 0.69 18.35 -1.03
N LEU A 84 1.04 17.67 0.06
CA LEU A 84 1.97 16.53 0.03
C LEU A 84 1.37 15.35 -0.74
N LEU A 85 0.07 15.12 -0.60
CA LEU A 85 -0.66 14.01 -1.24
C LEU A 85 -1.23 14.35 -2.62
N SER A 86 -0.90 15.49 -3.25
CA SER A 86 -1.52 15.87 -4.52
C SER A 86 -1.37 14.79 -5.61
N GLY A 87 -2.37 14.65 -6.48
CA GLY A 87 -2.45 13.57 -7.48
C GLY A 87 -3.06 12.27 -6.94
N ARG A 88 -3.69 12.32 -5.76
CA ARG A 88 -4.33 11.19 -5.09
C ARG A 88 -5.77 11.49 -4.75
N ARG A 89 -6.60 10.45 -4.75
CA ARG A 89 -8.00 10.56 -4.31
C ARG A 89 -8.10 10.88 -2.83
N THR A 90 -7.15 10.45 -1.98
CA THR A 90 -7.16 10.87 -0.56
C THR A 90 -7.03 12.38 -0.43
N ALA A 91 -6.20 13.04 -1.24
CA ALA A 91 -6.06 14.50 -1.18
C ALA A 91 -7.36 15.20 -1.60
N GLU A 92 -8.04 14.68 -2.61
CA GLU A 92 -9.32 15.21 -3.11
C GLU A 92 -10.46 15.01 -2.12
N TYR A 93 -10.56 13.80 -1.57
CA TYR A 93 -11.51 13.46 -0.52
C TYR A 93 -11.32 14.37 0.70
N LEU A 94 -10.06 14.52 1.16
CA LEU A 94 -9.76 15.39 2.29
C LEU A 94 -10.06 16.85 1.99
N LYS A 95 -9.87 17.39 0.77
CA LYS A 95 -10.27 18.78 0.45
C LYS A 95 -11.74 19.02 0.77
N GLN A 96 -12.60 18.07 0.45
CA GLN A 96 -14.06 18.15 0.60
C GLN A 96 -14.52 17.78 2.01
N ASP A 97 -13.72 17.05 2.79
CA ASP A 97 -14.05 16.65 4.14
C ASP A 97 -14.33 17.84 5.08
N SER A 98 -15.44 17.75 5.80
CA SER A 98 -15.80 18.66 6.89
C SER A 98 -15.92 17.97 8.25
N CYS A 99 -15.69 16.66 8.33
CA CYS A 99 -15.81 15.89 9.57
C CYS A 99 -14.67 16.21 10.55
N LEU A 100 -13.45 16.43 10.05
CA LEU A 100 -12.30 16.76 10.89
C LEU A 100 -12.15 18.27 11.08
N SER A 101 -12.37 18.73 12.32
CA SER A 101 -12.26 20.15 12.68
C SER A 101 -10.83 20.68 12.58
N SER A 102 -10.69 22.01 12.48
CA SER A 102 -9.38 22.68 12.54
C SER A 102 -8.60 22.36 13.83
N ASN A 103 -9.31 22.14 14.95
CA ASN A 103 -8.68 21.72 16.20
C ASN A 103 -8.07 20.31 16.09
N TRP A 104 -8.74 19.38 15.40
CA TRP A 104 -8.18 18.04 15.14
C TRP A 104 -6.89 18.14 14.32
N TRP A 105 -6.90 18.91 13.23
CA TRP A 105 -5.69 19.13 12.41
C TRP A 105 -4.54 19.84 13.16
N GLY A 106 -4.87 20.63 14.19
CA GLY A 106 -3.89 21.26 15.07
C GLY A 106 -3.30 20.33 16.14
N GLN A 107 -3.87 19.13 16.35
CA GLN A 107 -3.35 18.18 17.33
C GLN A 107 -2.11 17.45 16.80
N PRO A 108 -1.11 17.23 17.66
CA PRO A 108 0.05 16.42 17.30
C PRO A 108 -0.30 14.93 17.40
N TYR A 109 -0.02 14.17 16.34
CA TYR A 109 -0.21 12.72 16.30
C TYR A 109 1.12 12.03 15.98
N LYS A 110 1.49 11.06 16.81
CA LYS A 110 2.76 10.36 16.70
C LYS A 110 2.51 8.86 16.62
N ALA A 111 3.20 8.20 15.68
CA ALA A 111 3.33 6.75 15.71
C ALA A 111 4.48 6.34 16.62
N GLU A 112 4.27 5.27 17.40
CA GLU A 112 5.29 4.67 18.25
C GLU A 112 5.53 3.20 17.89
N PRO A 113 5.99 2.92 16.66
CA PRO A 113 6.21 1.56 16.22
C PRO A 113 7.38 0.95 17.01
N LYS A 114 7.21 -0.31 17.43
CA LYS A 114 8.33 -1.11 17.92
C LYS A 114 9.31 -1.40 16.76
N PRO A 115 10.57 -1.77 17.04
CA PRO A 115 11.49 -2.19 15.98
C PRO A 115 10.87 -3.24 15.06
N GLY A 116 10.98 -3.03 13.74
CA GLY A 116 10.38 -3.88 12.71
C GLY A 116 8.92 -3.58 12.35
N LYS A 117 8.23 -2.71 13.10
CA LYS A 117 6.78 -2.46 12.97
C LYS A 117 6.38 -1.17 12.24
N HIS A 118 7.25 -0.65 11.38
CA HIS A 118 7.06 0.67 10.80
C HIS A 118 6.99 0.56 9.27
N LEU A 119 5.80 0.78 8.70
CA LEU A 119 5.56 0.68 7.25
C LEU A 119 6.61 1.40 6.41
N ALA A 120 6.85 2.69 6.69
CA ALA A 120 7.85 3.46 5.95
C ALA A 120 9.28 2.92 6.08
N ASN A 121 9.69 2.36 7.23
CA ASN A 121 11.01 1.74 7.36
C ASN A 121 11.13 0.49 6.48
N ARG A 122 10.06 -0.32 6.38
CA ARG A 122 10.04 -1.53 5.56
C ARG A 122 10.03 -1.19 4.07
N ALA A 123 9.21 -0.22 3.67
CA ALA A 123 9.17 0.27 2.31
C ALA A 123 10.52 0.86 1.87
N MET A 124 11.15 1.69 2.70
CA MET A 124 12.48 2.24 2.44
C MET A 124 13.53 1.12 2.34
N ALA A 125 13.55 0.17 3.29
CA ALA A 125 14.51 -0.93 3.28
C ALA A 125 14.39 -1.78 2.01
N LEU A 126 13.16 -2.14 1.61
CA LEU A 126 12.92 -2.88 0.37
C LEU A 126 13.26 -2.05 -0.86
N GLY A 127 12.95 -0.75 -0.89
CA GLY A 127 13.34 0.13 -1.99
C GLY A 127 14.85 0.17 -2.21
N ILE A 128 15.63 0.34 -1.13
CA ILE A 128 17.11 0.26 -1.21
C ILE A 128 17.56 -1.13 -1.65
N THR A 129 16.98 -2.20 -1.10
CA THR A 129 17.32 -3.57 -1.51
C THR A 129 17.04 -3.81 -2.99
N ILE A 130 15.91 -3.33 -3.52
CA ILE A 130 15.59 -3.44 -4.95
C ILE A 130 16.63 -2.73 -5.81
N ILE A 131 17.05 -1.52 -5.42
CA ILE A 131 18.11 -0.79 -6.12
C ILE A 131 19.39 -1.62 -6.16
N ASP A 132 19.82 -2.18 -5.03
CA ASP A 132 21.00 -3.02 -4.96
C ASP A 132 20.84 -4.27 -5.84
N LEU A 133 19.70 -4.97 -5.75
CA LEU A 133 19.39 -6.17 -6.54
C LEU A 133 19.39 -5.88 -8.06
N LEU A 134 18.91 -4.71 -8.48
CA LEU A 134 18.96 -4.28 -9.88
C LEU A 134 20.40 -4.04 -10.33
N ILE A 135 21.23 -3.38 -9.51
CA ILE A 135 22.63 -3.12 -9.82
C ILE A 135 23.45 -4.43 -9.86
N PHE A 136 23.16 -5.38 -8.97
CA PHE A 136 23.77 -6.71 -8.94
C PHE A 136 23.12 -7.72 -9.91
N GLY A 137 22.24 -7.26 -10.80
CA GLY A 137 21.48 -8.09 -11.71
C GLY A 137 22.34 -8.92 -12.67
N ASP A 138 21.80 -10.08 -13.06
CA ASP A 138 22.31 -10.85 -14.20
C ASP A 138 22.25 -10.05 -15.51
N GLU A 139 22.76 -10.62 -16.61
CA GLU A 139 22.80 -9.93 -17.92
C GLU A 139 21.42 -9.41 -18.35
N ARG A 140 20.35 -10.19 -18.12
CA ARG A 140 18.99 -9.81 -18.50
C ARG A 140 18.45 -8.67 -17.63
N VAL A 141 18.71 -8.69 -16.32
CA VAL A 141 18.31 -7.59 -15.44
C VAL A 141 19.12 -6.33 -15.77
N SER A 142 20.43 -6.47 -15.96
CA SER A 142 21.33 -5.36 -16.28
C SER A 142 20.94 -4.66 -17.59
N ASP A 143 20.50 -5.40 -18.61
CA ASP A 143 20.05 -4.84 -19.90
C ASP A 143 18.80 -3.94 -19.76
N LEU A 144 18.04 -4.11 -18.68
CA LEU A 144 16.82 -3.33 -18.41
C LEU A 144 17.09 -2.10 -17.52
N VAL A 145 18.19 -2.08 -16.78
CA VAL A 145 18.56 -0.99 -15.88
C VAL A 145 19.21 0.15 -16.67
N PRO A 146 18.72 1.40 -16.58
CA PRO A 146 19.34 2.53 -17.25
C PRO A 146 20.76 2.81 -16.74
N GLY A 147 21.70 3.04 -17.65
CA GLY A 147 23.10 3.38 -17.33
C GLY A 147 24.06 2.20 -17.48
N GLU A 148 25.27 2.34 -16.93
CA GLU A 148 26.31 1.30 -16.97
C GLU A 148 26.74 0.93 -15.54
N VAL A 149 26.70 -0.36 -15.21
CA VAL A 149 27.25 -0.89 -13.95
C VAL A 149 28.71 -1.29 -14.17
N GLY A 150 29.63 -0.35 -13.93
CA GLY A 150 31.06 -0.50 -14.25
C GLY A 150 31.81 -1.60 -13.49
N PHE A 151 31.18 -2.28 -12.53
CA PHE A 151 31.75 -3.43 -11.84
C PHE A 151 31.12 -4.77 -12.20
N ALA A 152 30.08 -4.80 -13.05
CA ALA A 152 29.39 -6.04 -13.40
C ALA A 152 30.37 -7.10 -13.95
N SER A 153 31.30 -6.70 -14.83
CA SER A 153 32.33 -7.56 -15.40
C SER A 153 33.32 -8.16 -14.39
N LYS A 154 33.34 -7.65 -13.15
CA LYS A 154 34.20 -8.11 -12.05
C LYS A 154 33.48 -9.07 -11.10
N LEU A 155 32.17 -9.25 -11.26
CA LEU A 155 31.38 -10.18 -10.46
C LEU A 155 31.33 -11.55 -11.13
N ASP A 156 31.36 -12.60 -10.31
CA ASP A 156 31.01 -13.94 -10.75
C ASP A 156 29.57 -13.93 -11.28
N LYS A 157 29.33 -14.60 -12.41
CA LYS A 157 28.00 -14.67 -13.04
C LYS A 157 27.00 -15.42 -12.17
N ASP A 158 27.47 -16.43 -11.44
CA ASP A 158 26.61 -17.28 -10.61
C ASP A 158 26.20 -16.59 -9.30
N GLU A 159 26.90 -15.52 -8.92
CA GLU A 159 26.62 -14.69 -7.74
C GLU A 159 25.73 -13.48 -8.05
N ARG A 160 25.28 -13.33 -9.30
CA ARG A 160 24.40 -12.23 -9.70
C ARG A 160 22.95 -12.48 -9.33
N THR A 161 22.23 -11.39 -9.09
CA THR A 161 20.80 -11.44 -8.78
C THR A 161 19.99 -11.80 -10.02
N ASN A 162 19.14 -12.82 -9.91
CA ASN A 162 18.26 -13.19 -11.01
C ASN A 162 16.96 -12.38 -11.03
N GLU A 163 16.33 -12.30 -12.21
CA GLU A 163 15.07 -11.60 -12.44
C GLU A 163 13.97 -11.96 -11.43
N ALA A 164 13.84 -13.24 -11.07
CA ALA A 164 12.78 -13.70 -10.17
C ALA A 164 12.92 -13.15 -8.75
N GLN A 165 14.16 -13.02 -8.26
CA GLN A 165 14.45 -12.40 -6.98
C GLN A 165 14.10 -10.91 -7.00
N VAL A 166 14.50 -10.17 -8.03
CA VAL A 166 14.17 -8.74 -8.15
C VAL A 166 12.65 -8.53 -8.13
N VAL A 167 11.92 -9.26 -8.98
CA VAL A 167 10.47 -9.13 -9.08
C VAL A 167 9.76 -9.49 -7.77
N LEU A 168 10.25 -10.50 -7.04
CA LEU A 168 9.69 -10.86 -5.74
C LEU A 168 9.74 -9.67 -4.77
N PHE A 169 10.85 -8.94 -4.74
CA PHE A 169 11.03 -7.79 -3.86
C PHE A 169 10.15 -6.60 -4.25
N PHE A 170 9.93 -6.36 -5.55
CA PHE A 170 8.94 -5.38 -6.01
C PHE A 170 7.54 -5.69 -5.45
N PHE A 171 7.08 -6.94 -5.57
CA PHE A 171 5.77 -7.33 -5.04
C PHE A 171 5.71 -7.39 -3.50
N MET A 172 6.84 -7.57 -2.81
CA MET A 172 6.90 -7.37 -1.37
C MET A 172 6.80 -5.88 -0.99
N LEU A 173 7.43 -4.99 -1.77
CA LEU A 173 7.33 -3.55 -1.57
C LEU A 173 5.89 -3.06 -1.78
N SER A 174 5.19 -3.56 -2.81
CA SER A 174 3.79 -3.17 -3.05
C SER A 174 2.87 -3.50 -1.88
N HIS A 175 3.13 -4.59 -1.15
CA HIS A 175 2.39 -4.94 0.06
C HIS A 175 2.46 -3.82 1.10
N PHE A 176 3.66 -3.35 1.45
CA PHE A 176 3.85 -2.32 2.48
C PHE A 176 3.29 -0.95 2.06
N ILE A 177 3.35 -0.61 0.78
CA ILE A 177 2.76 0.63 0.25
C ILE A 177 1.23 0.55 0.29
N ALA A 178 0.65 -0.58 -0.13
CA ALA A 178 -0.79 -0.81 -0.04
C ALA A 178 -1.28 -0.72 1.42
N ASP A 179 -0.53 -1.29 2.36
CA ASP A 179 -0.88 -1.23 3.78
C ASP A 179 -0.74 0.16 4.40
N ALA A 180 0.10 1.03 3.83
CA ALA A 180 0.11 2.45 4.21
C ALA A 180 -1.18 3.16 3.83
N CYS A 181 -1.90 2.66 2.82
CA CYS A 181 -3.21 3.18 2.39
C CYS A 181 -4.36 2.65 3.27
N MET A 182 -4.14 1.61 4.09
CA MET A 182 -5.17 1.02 4.94
C MET A 182 -5.42 1.88 6.19
N PRO A 183 -6.61 2.50 6.36
CA PRO A 183 -6.87 3.42 7.48
C PRO A 183 -6.63 2.78 8.85
N CYS A 184 -7.09 1.55 9.05
CA CYS A 184 -6.92 0.84 10.32
C CYS A 184 -5.44 0.62 10.66
N HIS A 185 -4.53 0.45 9.69
CA HIS A 185 -3.10 0.27 9.97
C HIS A 185 -2.43 1.51 10.55
N CYS A 186 -3.05 2.68 10.36
CA CYS A 186 -2.50 3.97 10.76
C CYS A 186 -3.12 4.53 12.05
N ASP A 187 -4.15 3.90 12.60
CA ASP A 187 -4.88 4.39 13.78
C ASP A 187 -4.70 3.49 15.00
N ALA A 188 -4.19 4.06 16.10
CA ALA A 188 -3.85 3.35 17.32
C ALA A 188 -5.03 2.97 18.21
N ARG A 189 -6.26 3.40 17.90
CA ARG A 189 -7.44 3.02 18.69
C ARG A 189 -7.68 1.52 18.65
N SER A 190 -8.17 0.97 19.75
CA SER A 190 -8.50 -0.45 19.87
C SER A 190 -9.48 -0.95 18.81
N ILE A 191 -10.44 -0.12 18.37
CA ILE A 191 -11.37 -0.45 17.28
C ILE A 191 -10.69 -0.73 15.92
N SER A 192 -9.48 -0.21 15.72
CA SER A 192 -8.68 -0.39 14.50
C SER A 192 -7.72 -1.59 14.60
N ALA A 193 -7.79 -2.37 15.69
CA ALA A 193 -7.13 -3.66 15.78
C ALA A 193 -7.87 -4.70 14.93
N TYR A 194 -7.13 -5.68 14.40
CA TYR A 194 -7.69 -6.69 13.48
C TYR A 194 -8.91 -7.42 14.07
N ASP A 195 -8.81 -7.89 15.31
CA ASP A 195 -9.87 -8.64 15.98
C ASP A 195 -10.97 -7.76 16.62
N ALA A 196 -10.92 -6.43 16.41
CA ALA A 196 -11.89 -5.48 16.97
C ALA A 196 -13.13 -5.25 16.07
N GLY A 197 -13.15 -5.85 14.88
CA GLY A 197 -14.29 -5.81 13.94
C GLY A 197 -13.99 -4.97 12.70
N LEU A 198 -13.76 -3.66 12.86
CA LEU A 198 -13.65 -2.73 11.74
C LEU A 198 -12.59 -3.13 10.71
N HIS A 199 -11.35 -3.38 11.16
CA HIS A 199 -10.22 -3.72 10.30
C HIS A 199 -10.51 -4.98 9.48
N LYS A 200 -10.80 -6.09 10.16
CA LYS A 200 -11.05 -7.39 9.52
C LYS A 200 -12.22 -7.36 8.54
N GLU A 201 -13.32 -6.67 8.89
CA GLU A 201 -14.50 -6.62 8.01
C GLU A 201 -14.28 -5.71 6.79
N LEU A 202 -13.51 -4.61 6.90
CA LEU A 202 -13.08 -3.82 5.73
C LEU A 202 -12.26 -4.66 4.74
N GLU A 203 -11.26 -5.39 5.24
CA GLU A 203 -10.41 -6.22 4.36
C GLU A 203 -11.21 -7.32 3.67
N LYS A 204 -12.11 -7.98 4.42
CA LYS A 204 -13.01 -8.99 3.85
C LYS A 204 -13.94 -8.40 2.79
N PHE A 205 -14.48 -7.21 3.03
CA PHE A 205 -15.35 -6.53 2.07
C PHE A 205 -14.63 -6.33 0.73
N TRP A 206 -13.43 -5.74 0.76
CA TRP A 206 -12.63 -5.55 -0.45
C TRP A 206 -12.25 -6.87 -1.10
N ALA A 207 -11.73 -7.83 -0.35
CA ALA A 207 -11.27 -9.10 -0.89
C ALA A 207 -12.41 -9.94 -1.50
N LYS A 208 -13.63 -9.86 -0.93
CA LYS A 208 -14.82 -10.49 -1.51
C LYS A 208 -15.17 -9.89 -2.88
N ARG A 209 -15.10 -8.56 -3.01
CA ARG A 209 -15.45 -7.86 -4.26
C ARG A 209 -14.37 -8.03 -5.34
N ILE A 210 -13.10 -8.02 -4.96
CA ILE A 210 -11.96 -8.35 -5.83
C ILE A 210 -12.12 -9.77 -6.39
N GLY A 211 -12.48 -10.72 -5.52
CA GLY A 211 -12.86 -12.07 -5.92
C GLY A 211 -11.70 -13.08 -5.89
N LEU A 212 -12.01 -14.33 -6.21
CA LEU A 212 -11.09 -15.47 -6.03
C LEU A 212 -10.04 -15.62 -7.13
N PHE A 213 -10.14 -14.87 -8.23
CA PHE A 213 -9.16 -14.96 -9.32
C PHE A 213 -7.74 -14.65 -8.85
N PHE A 214 -7.59 -13.70 -7.93
CA PHE A 214 -6.31 -13.26 -7.37
C PHE A 214 -5.87 -14.06 -6.14
N SER A 215 -6.49 -15.22 -5.88
CA SER A 215 -6.00 -16.11 -4.83
C SER A 215 -4.67 -16.73 -5.25
N GLN A 216 -3.83 -17.08 -4.26
CA GLN A 216 -2.56 -17.74 -4.52
C GLN A 216 -2.71 -19.05 -5.28
N GLU A 217 -3.66 -19.90 -4.87
CA GLU A 217 -3.96 -21.15 -5.56
C GLU A 217 -4.27 -20.90 -7.03
N LYS A 218 -5.14 -19.92 -7.32
CA LYS A 218 -5.56 -19.63 -8.69
C LYS A 218 -4.41 -19.08 -9.52
N LEU A 219 -3.74 -18.00 -9.08
CA LEU A 219 -2.65 -17.37 -9.84
C LEU A 219 -1.47 -18.32 -10.08
N LEU A 220 -1.13 -19.17 -9.10
CA LEU A 220 -0.05 -20.14 -9.26
C LEU A 220 -0.44 -21.34 -10.12
N SER A 221 -1.73 -21.63 -10.29
CA SER A 221 -2.20 -22.69 -11.21
C SER A 221 -2.11 -22.31 -12.70
N LEU A 222 -2.06 -21.01 -13.01
CA LEU A 222 -2.05 -20.49 -14.37
C LEU A 222 -0.71 -20.76 -15.08
N SER A 223 -0.68 -20.82 -16.42
CA SER A 223 0.57 -20.91 -17.17
C SER A 223 1.27 -19.55 -17.26
N SER A 224 2.58 -19.52 -17.56
CA SER A 224 3.33 -18.26 -17.80
C SER A 224 3.37 -17.83 -19.27
N ASN A 225 2.45 -18.32 -20.11
CA ASN A 225 2.42 -17.90 -21.52
C ASN A 225 1.76 -16.52 -21.65
N LYS A 226 2.03 -15.83 -22.77
CA LYS A 226 1.55 -14.46 -23.01
C LYS A 226 0.02 -14.35 -22.91
N GLN A 227 -0.72 -15.26 -23.53
CA GLN A 227 -2.19 -15.25 -23.49
C GLN A 227 -2.74 -15.29 -22.05
N THR A 228 -2.08 -16.05 -21.17
CA THR A 228 -2.46 -16.10 -19.76
C THR A 228 -2.10 -14.82 -19.00
N ILE A 229 -0.97 -14.19 -19.31
CA ILE A 229 -0.59 -12.90 -18.73
C ILE A 229 -1.59 -11.80 -19.15
N ASP A 230 -1.93 -11.75 -20.44
CA ASP A 230 -2.94 -10.81 -20.97
C ASP A 230 -4.29 -11.03 -20.26
N SER A 231 -4.69 -12.28 -20.05
CA SER A 231 -5.91 -12.61 -19.30
C SER A 231 -5.86 -12.18 -17.83
N ILE A 232 -4.70 -12.28 -17.16
CA ILE A 232 -4.53 -11.78 -15.78
C ILE A 232 -4.76 -10.26 -15.73
N ILE A 233 -4.22 -9.53 -16.71
CA ILE A 233 -4.38 -8.08 -16.84
C ILE A 233 -5.85 -7.72 -17.08
N GLU A 234 -6.52 -8.38 -18.03
CA GLU A 234 -7.95 -8.16 -18.30
C GLU A 234 -8.81 -8.39 -17.05
N GLN A 235 -8.50 -9.43 -16.27
CA GLN A 235 -9.19 -9.70 -15.02
C GLN A 235 -8.91 -8.62 -13.97
N ALA A 236 -7.69 -8.07 -13.92
CA ALA A 236 -7.36 -6.97 -13.02
C ALA A 236 -8.13 -5.69 -13.36
N LYS A 237 -8.20 -5.32 -14.65
CA LYS A 237 -9.04 -4.21 -15.15
C LYS A 237 -10.51 -4.39 -14.80
N SER A 238 -11.04 -5.61 -14.89
CA SER A 238 -12.47 -5.88 -14.57
C SER A 238 -12.86 -5.60 -13.11
N VAL A 239 -11.88 -5.51 -12.20
CA VAL A 239 -12.13 -5.13 -10.80
C VAL A 239 -12.39 -3.63 -10.67
N ASP A 240 -11.84 -2.81 -11.57
CA ASP A 240 -12.00 -1.35 -11.56
C ASP A 240 -13.48 -0.98 -11.60
N GLU A 241 -14.24 -1.59 -12.51
CA GLU A 241 -15.70 -1.41 -12.65
C GLU A 241 -16.46 -1.76 -11.36
N LYS A 242 -15.99 -2.78 -10.63
CA LYS A 242 -16.66 -3.20 -9.39
C LYS A 242 -16.59 -2.12 -8.34
N PHE A 243 -15.53 -1.33 -8.30
CA PHE A 243 -15.34 -0.26 -7.33
C PHE A 243 -15.62 1.13 -7.91
N GLY A 244 -15.84 1.28 -9.22
CA GLY A 244 -15.92 2.59 -9.87
C GLY A 244 -14.56 3.29 -9.87
N LEU A 245 -13.49 2.54 -10.14
CA LEU A 245 -12.14 3.08 -10.27
C LEU A 245 -11.90 3.50 -11.71
N GLU A 246 -11.36 4.69 -11.87
CA GLU A 246 -10.91 5.21 -13.16
C GLU A 246 -9.52 5.78 -12.91
N PHE A 247 -8.52 5.15 -13.50
CA PHE A 247 -7.11 5.53 -13.40
C PHE A 247 -6.74 6.49 -14.52
N GLU A 248 -6.02 7.55 -14.15
CA GLU A 248 -5.42 8.46 -15.13
C GLU A 248 -4.26 7.75 -15.85
N GLU A 249 -4.01 8.11 -17.11
CA GLU A 249 -2.92 7.53 -17.91
C GLU A 249 -1.53 7.92 -17.37
N GLU A 250 -1.43 9.07 -16.69
CA GLU A 250 -0.17 9.56 -16.14
C GLU A 250 -0.05 9.21 -14.66
N VAL A 251 1.04 8.53 -14.30
CA VAL A 251 1.37 8.25 -12.91
C VAL A 251 2.00 9.52 -12.31
N PRO A 252 1.44 10.07 -11.21
CA PRO A 252 2.04 11.22 -10.54
C PRO A 252 3.48 10.92 -10.14
N GLN A 253 4.34 11.93 -10.18
CA GLN A 253 5.71 11.78 -9.70
C GLN A 253 5.78 11.91 -8.18
N MET A 254 6.63 11.09 -7.55
CA MET A 254 6.90 11.18 -6.13
C MET A 254 7.50 12.56 -5.78
N LYS A 255 7.07 13.16 -4.65
CA LYS A 255 7.56 14.49 -4.27
C LYS A 255 8.91 14.39 -3.58
N GLY A 256 9.96 14.32 -4.40
CA GLY A 256 11.32 14.08 -3.96
C GLY A 256 11.69 12.61 -4.11
N THR A 257 12.82 12.21 -3.52
CA THR A 257 13.40 10.86 -3.70
C THR A 257 13.34 10.00 -2.43
N ASP A 258 12.62 10.44 -1.40
CA ASP A 258 12.57 9.77 -0.10
C ASP A 258 11.30 8.93 0.05
N ILE A 259 11.41 7.63 -0.25
CA ILE A 259 10.34 6.64 -0.08
C ILE A 259 9.81 6.64 1.36
N TRP A 260 10.68 6.84 2.36
CA TRP A 260 10.26 6.84 3.76
C TRP A 260 9.29 7.98 4.04
N LEU A 261 9.65 9.20 3.62
CA LEU A 261 8.83 10.38 3.84
C LEU A 261 7.52 10.29 3.05
N GLU A 262 7.56 9.77 1.84
CA GLU A 262 6.37 9.54 1.02
C GLU A 262 5.38 8.62 1.74
N VAL A 263 5.83 7.45 2.21
CA VAL A 263 4.99 6.48 2.92
C VAL A 263 4.46 7.06 4.24
N VAL A 264 5.24 7.87 4.96
CA VAL A 264 4.74 8.58 6.16
C VAL A 264 3.58 9.53 5.81
N ASN A 265 3.65 10.24 4.68
CA ASN A 265 2.58 11.13 4.26
C ASN A 265 1.32 10.33 3.84
N ILE A 266 1.49 9.20 3.15
CA ILE A 266 0.39 8.28 2.84
C ILE A 266 -0.28 7.81 4.13
N CYS A 267 0.49 7.32 5.11
CA CYS A 267 -0.05 6.90 6.40
C CYS A 267 -0.81 8.02 7.15
N ARG A 268 -0.36 9.28 7.03
CA ARG A 268 -1.07 10.45 7.59
C ARG A 268 -2.41 10.68 6.91
N GLY A 269 -2.48 10.51 5.59
CA GLY A 269 -3.74 10.53 4.84
C GLY A 269 -4.69 9.44 5.32
N SER A 270 -4.21 8.20 5.37
CA SER A 270 -4.98 7.04 5.84
C SER A 270 -5.46 7.18 7.29
N PHE A 271 -4.66 7.81 8.15
CA PHE A 271 -5.09 8.12 9.51
C PHE A 271 -6.20 9.16 9.58
N ALA A 272 -6.14 10.21 8.74
CA ALA A 272 -7.25 11.14 8.63
C ALA A 272 -8.53 10.42 8.18
N LEU A 273 -8.45 9.54 7.17
CA LEU A 273 -9.57 8.69 6.75
C LEU A 273 -10.11 7.82 7.90
N ALA A 274 -9.23 7.20 8.71
CA ALA A 274 -9.65 6.41 9.86
C ALA A 274 -10.44 7.22 10.90
N ASN A 275 -10.09 8.50 11.08
CA ASN A 275 -10.78 9.42 11.99
C ASN A 275 -12.08 9.98 11.39
N ILE A 276 -12.25 9.93 10.07
CA ILE A 276 -13.51 10.23 9.39
C ILE A 276 -14.47 9.03 9.48
N ILE A 277 -13.95 7.81 9.20
CA ILE A 277 -14.70 6.54 9.30
C ILE A 277 -15.23 6.34 10.72
N ALA A 278 -14.35 6.51 11.71
CA ALA A 278 -14.70 6.39 13.11
C ALA A 278 -14.25 7.67 13.82
N SER A 279 -15.19 8.55 14.15
CA SER A 279 -14.86 9.82 14.81
C SER A 279 -14.25 9.61 16.20
N PRO A 280 -13.17 10.32 16.58
CA PRO A 280 -12.65 10.30 17.95
C PRO A 280 -13.66 10.73 19.02
N ARG A 281 -14.72 11.44 18.62
CA ARG A 281 -15.82 11.81 19.53
C ARG A 281 -16.59 10.58 19.98
N ASP A 282 -16.86 9.66 19.04
CA ASP A 282 -17.68 8.48 19.29
C ASP A 282 -16.84 7.26 19.67
N TYR A 283 -15.58 7.25 19.22
CA TYR A 283 -14.57 6.22 19.48
C TYR A 283 -13.27 6.89 19.96
N PRO A 284 -13.20 7.30 21.24
CA PRO A 284 -12.04 7.97 21.82
C PRO A 284 -10.80 7.05 21.96
N TYR A 285 -9.65 7.68 22.19
CA TYR A 285 -8.34 7.02 22.41
C TYR A 285 -8.14 6.51 23.85
N ASP A 286 -9.20 6.44 24.65
CA ASP A 286 -9.16 6.06 26.08
C ASP A 286 -9.61 4.62 26.34
N ASP A 287 -9.76 3.82 25.27
CA ASP A 287 -10.24 2.44 25.30
C ASP A 287 -11.63 2.25 25.92
N SER A 288 -12.41 3.32 26.08
CA SER A 288 -13.80 3.21 26.54
C SER A 288 -14.70 2.46 25.53
N LYS A 289 -14.28 2.41 24.26
CA LYS A 289 -14.82 1.50 23.23
C LYS A 289 -13.68 0.76 22.53
N THR A 290 -13.65 -0.56 22.69
CA THR A 290 -12.60 -1.43 22.12
C THR A 290 -13.05 -2.24 20.90
N LYS A 291 -14.36 -2.27 20.63
CA LYS A 291 -14.96 -2.97 19.49
C LYS A 291 -16.01 -2.10 18.86
N VAL A 292 -16.19 -2.28 17.55
CA VAL A 292 -17.27 -1.65 16.80
C VAL A 292 -17.81 -2.66 15.80
N ARG A 293 -19.13 -2.73 15.69
CA ARG A 293 -19.76 -3.56 14.66
C ARG A 293 -19.65 -2.84 13.32
N PHE A 294 -19.35 -3.58 12.26
CA PHE A 294 -19.17 -2.99 10.93
C PHE A 294 -20.41 -2.22 10.48
N GLU A 295 -21.59 -2.77 10.78
CA GLU A 295 -22.90 -2.18 10.48
C GLU A 295 -23.23 -0.95 11.32
N GLU A 296 -22.52 -0.71 12.43
CA GLU A 296 -22.67 0.52 13.22
C GLU A 296 -22.10 1.74 12.49
N ILE A 297 -21.05 1.54 11.68
CA ILE A 297 -20.41 2.59 10.90
C ILE A 297 -20.99 2.63 9.48
N PHE A 298 -21.12 1.46 8.84
CA PHE A 298 -21.46 1.36 7.42
C PHE A 298 -22.88 0.88 7.14
N GLY A 299 -23.74 0.79 8.17
CA GLY A 299 -25.14 0.41 7.99
C GLY A 299 -26.00 1.57 7.48
N GLY A 300 -26.97 1.24 6.61
CA GLY A 300 -27.90 2.22 6.03
C GLY A 300 -27.27 3.05 4.91
N VAL A 301 -28.09 3.88 4.26
CA VAL A 301 -27.73 4.55 3.00
C VAL A 301 -26.46 5.40 3.10
N GLU A 302 -26.32 6.20 4.16
CA GLU A 302 -25.13 7.05 4.34
C GLU A 302 -23.88 6.24 4.69
N GLY A 303 -24.02 5.17 5.49
CA GLY A 303 -22.92 4.28 5.84
C GLY A 303 -22.42 3.49 4.63
N GLU A 304 -23.34 3.00 3.79
CA GLU A 304 -23.01 2.32 2.53
C GLU A 304 -22.30 3.28 1.57
N ARG A 305 -22.78 4.52 1.44
CA ARG A 305 -22.12 5.56 0.64
C ARG A 305 -20.70 5.83 1.11
N LEU A 306 -20.50 6.00 2.42
CA LEU A 306 -19.18 6.17 3.02
C LEU A 306 -18.27 4.96 2.74
N LEU A 307 -18.79 3.74 2.82
CA LEU A 307 -18.01 2.54 2.53
C LEU A 307 -17.53 2.51 1.08
N GLU A 308 -18.39 2.83 0.12
CA GLU A 308 -18.03 2.89 -1.30
C GLU A 308 -17.00 3.99 -1.57
N GLU A 309 -17.22 5.21 -1.05
CA GLU A 309 -16.30 6.34 -1.21
C GLU A 309 -14.90 6.02 -0.63
N ILE A 310 -14.83 5.46 0.58
CA ILE A 310 -13.57 5.07 1.19
C ILE A 310 -12.90 3.93 0.43
N SER A 311 -13.67 2.96 -0.08
CA SER A 311 -13.14 1.86 -0.88
C SER A 311 -12.50 2.38 -2.17
N GLN A 312 -13.15 3.33 -2.83
CA GLN A 312 -12.61 3.99 -4.02
C GLN A 312 -11.31 4.72 -3.71
N VAL A 313 -11.29 5.53 -2.66
CA VAL A 313 -10.11 6.31 -2.26
C VAL A 313 -8.93 5.39 -1.93
N VAL A 314 -9.14 4.40 -1.06
CA VAL A 314 -8.08 3.53 -0.56
C VAL A 314 -7.50 2.64 -1.67
N LEU A 315 -8.35 2.02 -2.48
CA LEU A 315 -7.89 1.08 -3.51
C LEU A 315 -7.25 1.80 -4.70
N TYR A 316 -7.80 2.96 -5.10
CA TYR A 316 -7.17 3.81 -6.12
C TYR A 316 -5.77 4.25 -5.68
N ASP A 317 -5.67 4.85 -4.49
CA ASP A 317 -4.41 5.36 -3.99
C ASP A 317 -3.41 4.23 -3.74
N ALA A 318 -3.85 3.04 -3.34
CA ALA A 318 -2.94 1.91 -3.18
C ALA A 318 -2.27 1.51 -4.49
N VAL A 319 -3.02 1.42 -5.60
CA VAL A 319 -2.46 1.14 -6.94
C VAL A 319 -1.53 2.26 -7.39
N ILE A 320 -1.99 3.51 -7.31
CA ILE A 320 -1.22 4.70 -7.75
C ILE A 320 0.07 4.85 -6.95
N ASN A 321 0.01 4.67 -5.63
CA ASN A 321 1.20 4.78 -4.79
C ASN A 321 2.22 3.67 -5.07
N VAL A 322 1.77 2.46 -5.38
CA VAL A 322 2.68 1.38 -5.78
C VAL A 322 3.36 1.72 -7.10
N ALA A 323 2.60 2.12 -8.12
CA ALA A 323 3.14 2.50 -9.42
C ALA A 323 4.10 3.70 -9.32
N MET A 324 3.78 4.70 -8.51
CA MET A 324 4.61 5.89 -8.33
C MET A 324 5.95 5.62 -7.61
N VAL A 325 5.97 4.69 -6.65
CA VAL A 325 7.20 4.38 -5.88
C VAL A 325 8.14 3.48 -6.68
N TRP A 326 7.58 2.62 -7.54
CA TRP A 326 8.34 1.75 -8.43
C TRP A 326 9.01 2.53 -9.57
#